data_AF-A0A973BUE1-F1
#
_entry.id   AF-A0A973BUE1-F1
#
_cell.length_a   1.000
_cell.length_b   1.000
_cell.length_c   1.000
_cell.angle_alpha   90.00
_cell.angle_beta   90.00
_cell.angle_gamma   90.00
#
_symmetry.space_group_name_H-M   'P 1'
#
loop_
_entity.id
_entity.type
_entity.pdbx_description
1 polymer ?
#
loop_
_entity_poly.entity_id
_entity_poly.type
_entity_poly.pdbx_seq_one_letter_code
_entity_poly.pdbx_strand_id
1 'polypeptide(L)'
;MASTTEAEAMPLIVLIGGARSGKSGYAVDLAQRVGGPVTFVATAPVLDGDMSQRVARHREERPAGWDTLEEEIELVRALGGVPDGHTIIVDCLTLWTSNMMWKDHAESAILAAAESASELAAERDGTVLVITNEVGLGIHPESELGRTYRDTLGRVNQAFARRADATLLMVAGRALRLSDPDELLEDLQLDVDLP
;
A
#
# COMPACT_ATOMS: atom_id res chain seq x y z
N MET A 1 7.08 -13.59 -37.72
CA MET A 1 6.35 -14.26 -36.63
C MET A 1 6.44 -13.33 -35.44
N ALA A 2 5.40 -12.52 -35.24
CA ALA A 2 5.32 -11.61 -34.10
C ALA A 2 5.24 -12.47 -32.84
N SER A 3 6.20 -12.27 -31.93
CA SER A 3 6.14 -12.95 -30.64
C SER A 3 4.91 -12.44 -29.92
N THR A 4 4.11 -13.39 -29.47
CA THR A 4 2.96 -13.18 -28.60
C THR A 4 3.40 -12.28 -27.45
N THR A 5 2.78 -11.10 -27.33
CA THR A 5 2.83 -10.33 -26.09
C THR A 5 2.20 -11.23 -25.04
N GLU A 6 3.02 -11.85 -24.19
CA GLU A 6 2.54 -12.38 -22.92
C GLU A 6 1.76 -11.22 -22.28
N ALA A 7 0.51 -11.45 -21.88
CA ALA A 7 -0.20 -10.46 -21.09
C ALA A 7 0.66 -10.25 -19.84
N GLU A 8 1.40 -9.13 -19.78
CA GLU A 8 2.26 -8.81 -18.64
C GLU A 8 1.36 -8.81 -17.41
N ALA A 9 1.66 -9.68 -16.45
CA ALA A 9 0.96 -9.73 -15.18
C ALA A 9 0.90 -8.30 -14.62
N MET A 10 -0.31 -7.85 -14.29
CA MET A 10 -0.51 -6.49 -13.80
C MET A 10 -0.14 -6.47 -12.31
N PRO A 11 0.92 -5.74 -11.90
CA PRO A 11 1.58 -6.03 -10.63
C PRO A 11 0.93 -5.36 -9.41
N LEU A 12 1.10 -5.97 -8.24
CA LEU A 12 0.99 -5.34 -6.93
C LEU A 12 2.32 -4.63 -6.60
N ILE A 13 2.27 -3.30 -6.46
CA ILE A 13 3.44 -2.48 -6.12
C ILE A 13 3.19 -1.75 -4.80
N VAL A 14 4.08 -1.95 -3.83
CA VAL A 14 4.05 -1.28 -2.53
C VAL A 14 5.01 -0.10 -2.53
N LEU A 15 4.50 1.09 -2.26
CA LEU A 15 5.26 2.32 -2.07
C LEU A 15 5.33 2.61 -0.57
N ILE A 16 6.50 2.43 0.03
CA ILE A 16 6.75 2.60 1.47
C ILE A 16 7.75 3.74 1.74
N GLY A 17 7.70 4.39 2.89
CA GLY A 17 8.69 5.40 3.29
C GLY A 17 8.13 6.49 4.21
N GLY A 18 8.93 7.49 4.56
CA GLY A 18 8.51 8.55 5.48
C GLY A 18 7.43 9.50 4.95
N ALA A 19 6.82 10.29 5.83
CA ALA A 19 5.91 11.36 5.42
C ALA A 19 6.62 12.34 4.46
N ARG A 20 5.90 12.81 3.42
CA ARG A 20 6.42 13.70 2.37
C ARG A 20 7.63 13.15 1.59
N SER A 21 7.79 11.83 1.51
CA SER A 21 8.87 11.21 0.74
C SER A 21 8.63 11.11 -0.77
N GLY A 22 7.43 11.48 -1.24
CA GLY A 22 7.07 11.46 -2.67
C GLY A 22 6.24 10.26 -3.13
N LYS A 23 5.81 9.37 -2.21
CA LYS A 23 5.01 8.17 -2.54
C LYS A 23 3.76 8.45 -3.35
N SER A 24 2.87 9.33 -2.85
CA SER A 24 1.57 9.59 -3.48
C SER A 24 1.72 10.19 -4.87
N GLY A 25 2.65 11.15 -5.05
CA GLY A 25 2.94 11.72 -6.37
C GLY A 25 3.46 10.67 -7.35
N TYR A 26 4.38 9.81 -6.91
CA TYR A 26 4.87 8.71 -7.74
C TYR A 26 3.79 7.68 -8.09
N ALA A 27 2.87 7.38 -7.16
CA ALA A 27 1.73 6.49 -7.41
C ALA A 27 0.82 7.04 -8.52
N VAL A 28 0.50 8.34 -8.45
CA VAL A 28 -0.30 9.03 -9.48
C VAL A 28 0.42 9.00 -10.83
N ASP A 29 1.70 9.38 -10.87
CA ASP A 29 2.49 9.38 -12.09
C ASP A 29 2.58 7.98 -12.71
N LEU A 30 2.71 6.94 -11.89
CA LEU A 30 2.77 5.55 -12.34
C LEU A 30 1.43 5.09 -12.91
N ALA A 31 0.32 5.33 -12.21
CA ALA A 31 -1.02 4.98 -12.70
C ALA A 31 -1.37 5.70 -14.02
N GLN A 32 -0.94 6.96 -14.18
CA GLN A 32 -1.08 7.66 -15.47
C GLN A 32 -0.30 6.99 -16.60
N ARG A 33 0.90 6.47 -16.33
CA ARG A 33 1.74 5.78 -17.32
C ARG A 33 1.20 4.40 -17.69
N VAL A 34 0.63 3.68 -16.72
CA VAL A 34 -0.11 2.44 -16.99
C VAL A 34 -1.29 2.72 -17.92
N GLY A 35 -1.98 3.84 -17.67
CA GLY A 35 -3.13 4.26 -18.47
C GLY A 35 -4.37 3.42 -18.18
N GLY A 36 -5.46 3.70 -18.88
CA GLY A 36 -6.76 3.07 -18.62
C GLY A 36 -7.49 3.67 -17.41
N PRO A 37 -8.56 3.00 -16.95
CA PRO A 37 -9.36 3.47 -15.83
C PRO A 37 -8.61 3.30 -14.49
N VAL A 38 -8.78 4.28 -13.61
CA VAL A 38 -8.11 4.30 -12.30
C VAL A 38 -9.13 4.54 -11.20
N THR A 39 -9.05 3.75 -10.13
CA THR A 39 -9.87 3.93 -8.92
C THR A 39 -8.98 4.19 -7.70
N PHE A 40 -9.16 5.34 -7.07
CA PHE A 40 -8.57 5.65 -5.77
C PHE A 40 -9.40 5.04 -4.64
N VAL A 41 -8.80 4.17 -3.84
CA VAL A 41 -9.35 3.72 -2.55
C VAL A 41 -8.76 4.61 -1.46
N ALA A 42 -9.54 5.61 -1.05
CA ALA A 42 -9.14 6.57 -0.02
C ALA A 42 -9.55 6.05 1.35
N THR A 43 -8.57 5.79 2.21
CA THR A 43 -8.79 5.27 3.57
C THR A 43 -8.78 6.36 4.64
N ALA A 44 -8.62 7.62 4.23
CA ALA A 44 -8.68 8.76 5.14
C ALA A 44 -10.11 8.94 5.67
N PRO A 45 -10.31 9.01 6.99
CA PRO A 45 -11.62 9.26 7.53
C PRO A 45 -12.09 10.69 7.20
N VAL A 46 -13.39 10.88 7.09
CA VAL A 46 -13.98 12.22 6.94
C VAL A 46 -13.88 12.93 8.31
N LEU A 47 -12.76 13.60 8.59
CA LEU A 47 -12.51 14.30 9.86
C LEU A 47 -12.02 15.76 9.68
N ASP A 48 -12.38 16.57 10.66
CA ASP A 48 -12.30 18.03 10.68
C ASP A 48 -10.85 18.59 10.79
N GLY A 49 -10.62 19.79 10.22
CA GLY A 49 -9.41 20.59 10.44
C GLY A 49 -8.22 20.30 9.49
N ASP A 50 -6.99 20.23 10.02
CA ASP A 50 -5.73 20.16 9.26
C ASP A 50 -5.61 18.91 8.36
N MET A 51 -6.36 17.86 8.68
CA MET A 51 -6.50 16.64 7.86
C MET A 51 -7.35 16.91 6.60
N SER A 52 -8.36 17.78 6.67
CA SER A 52 -9.20 18.14 5.54
C SER A 52 -8.44 18.91 4.47
N GLN A 53 -7.47 19.75 4.84
CA GLN A 53 -6.58 20.44 3.89
C GLN A 53 -5.61 19.48 3.20
N ARG A 54 -5.14 18.45 3.91
CA ARG A 54 -4.32 17.39 3.31
C ARG A 54 -5.12 16.53 2.34
N VAL A 55 -6.33 16.12 2.73
CA VAL A 55 -7.25 15.37 1.86
C VAL A 55 -7.68 16.22 0.65
N ALA A 56 -7.95 17.52 0.84
CA ALA A 56 -8.29 18.43 -0.25
C ALA A 56 -7.15 18.56 -1.26
N ARG A 57 -5.91 18.78 -0.82
CA ARG A 57 -4.74 18.80 -1.72
C ARG A 57 -4.56 17.46 -2.43
N HIS A 58 -4.70 16.35 -1.71
CA HIS A 58 -4.63 15.02 -2.33
C HIS A 58 -5.79 14.70 -3.26
N ARG A 59 -6.94 15.40 -3.16
CA ARG A 59 -8.04 15.34 -4.13
C ARG A 59 -7.74 16.21 -5.35
N GLU A 60 -7.15 17.39 -5.17
CA GLU A 60 -6.73 18.30 -6.25
C GLU A 60 -5.60 17.74 -7.12
N GLU A 61 -4.73 16.90 -6.55
CA GLU A 61 -3.67 16.19 -7.26
C GLU A 61 -4.19 15.03 -8.13
N ARG A 62 -5.48 14.66 -8.02
CA ARG A 62 -6.08 13.56 -8.79
C ARG A 62 -6.46 14.06 -10.19
N PRO A 63 -6.05 13.36 -11.25
CA PRO A 63 -6.50 13.68 -12.60
C PRO A 63 -8.03 13.65 -12.69
N ALA A 64 -8.59 14.63 -13.40
CA ALA A 64 -10.02 14.64 -13.68
C ALA A 64 -10.41 13.37 -14.46
N GLY A 65 -11.40 12.62 -13.95
CA GLY A 65 -11.91 11.39 -14.57
C GLY A 65 -11.48 10.09 -13.89
N TRP A 66 -10.73 10.14 -12.79
CA TRP A 66 -10.48 8.96 -11.95
C TRP A 66 -11.60 8.79 -10.91
N ASP A 67 -12.00 7.54 -10.68
CA ASP A 67 -12.99 7.21 -9.66
C ASP A 67 -12.36 7.30 -8.26
N THR A 68 -13.17 7.63 -7.26
CA THR A 68 -12.78 7.60 -5.86
C THR A 68 -13.80 6.78 -5.07
N LEU A 69 -13.31 5.77 -4.37
CA LEU A 69 -14.03 5.00 -3.37
C LEU A 69 -13.47 5.37 -1.99
N GLU A 70 -14.33 5.94 -1.14
CA GLU A 70 -13.98 6.20 0.26
C GLU A 70 -14.27 4.93 1.06
N GLU A 71 -13.22 4.28 1.56
CA GLU A 71 -13.33 3.07 2.38
C GLU A 71 -12.28 3.09 3.50
N GLU A 72 -12.76 3.28 4.74
CA GLU A 72 -11.92 3.47 5.91
C GLU A 72 -11.47 2.14 6.56
N ILE A 73 -12.23 1.05 6.36
CA ILE A 73 -12.18 -0.17 7.17
C ILE A 73 -12.21 -1.44 6.29
N GLU A 74 -13.21 -1.59 5.43
CA GLU A 74 -13.51 -2.82 4.68
C GLU A 74 -12.68 -2.93 3.38
N LEU A 75 -11.34 -2.89 3.51
CA LEU A 75 -10.41 -2.82 2.38
C LEU A 75 -10.59 -3.98 1.38
N VAL A 76 -10.82 -5.20 1.87
CA VAL A 76 -11.08 -6.39 1.02
C VAL A 76 -12.31 -6.16 0.14
N ARG A 77 -13.40 -5.64 0.72
CA ARG A 77 -14.63 -5.33 -0.01
C ARG A 77 -14.39 -4.22 -1.03
N ALA A 78 -13.66 -3.17 -0.65
CA ALA A 78 -13.34 -2.08 -1.56
C ALA A 78 -12.54 -2.57 -2.77
N LEU A 79 -11.46 -3.33 -2.54
CA LEU A 79 -10.66 -3.92 -3.61
C LEU A 79 -11.51 -4.81 -4.52
N GLY A 80 -12.29 -5.72 -3.95
CA GLY A 80 -13.15 -6.64 -4.72
C GLY A 80 -14.31 -5.97 -5.45
N GLY A 81 -14.70 -4.76 -5.05
CA GLY A 81 -15.75 -3.98 -5.71
C GLY A 81 -15.28 -3.17 -6.92
N VAL A 82 -13.97 -3.01 -7.11
CA VAL A 82 -13.42 -2.30 -8.26
C VAL A 82 -13.44 -3.23 -9.49
N PRO A 83 -13.91 -2.76 -10.67
CA PRO A 83 -13.93 -3.58 -11.88
C PRO A 83 -12.54 -4.07 -12.29
N ASP A 84 -12.50 -5.21 -12.96
CA ASP A 84 -11.26 -5.75 -13.56
C ASP A 84 -10.71 -4.79 -14.62
N GLY A 85 -9.40 -4.81 -14.80
CA GLY A 85 -8.64 -3.91 -15.69
C GLY A 85 -8.44 -2.49 -15.15
N HIS A 86 -9.05 -2.13 -14.02
CA HIS A 86 -8.75 -0.85 -13.36
C HIS A 86 -7.41 -0.90 -12.63
N THR A 87 -6.63 0.18 -12.75
CA THR A 87 -5.55 0.44 -11.80
C THR A 87 -6.15 0.92 -10.48
N ILE A 88 -5.74 0.33 -9.37
CA ILE A 88 -6.15 0.76 -8.03
C ILE A 88 -5.01 1.50 -7.36
N ILE A 89 -5.31 2.61 -6.69
CA ILE A 89 -4.40 3.25 -5.74
C ILE A 89 -5.02 3.20 -4.35
N VAL A 90 -4.40 2.49 -3.42
CA VAL A 90 -4.77 2.48 -1.99
C VAL A 90 -3.97 3.54 -1.27
N ASP A 91 -4.64 4.60 -0.79
CA ASP A 91 -4.03 5.71 -0.05
C ASP A 91 -4.76 5.89 1.29
N CYS A 92 -4.24 5.38 2.41
CA CYS A 92 -3.05 4.53 2.57
C CYS A 92 -3.24 3.51 3.70
N LEU A 93 -2.40 2.47 3.75
CA LEU A 93 -2.45 1.48 4.84
C LEU A 93 -2.22 2.11 6.22
N THR A 94 -1.44 3.19 6.28
CA THR A 94 -1.15 3.94 7.52
C THR A 94 -2.41 4.48 8.19
N LEU A 95 -3.33 5.05 7.41
CA LEU A 95 -4.61 5.55 7.93
C LEU A 95 -5.59 4.40 8.14
N TRP A 96 -5.64 3.43 7.23
CA TRP A 96 -6.46 2.24 7.40
C TRP A 96 -6.18 1.50 8.72
N THR A 97 -4.91 1.23 9.03
CA THR A 97 -4.52 0.60 10.31
C THR A 97 -4.93 1.47 11.51
N SER A 98 -4.77 2.79 11.42
CA SER A 98 -5.20 3.71 12.47
C SER A 98 -6.72 3.67 12.67
N ASN A 99 -7.50 3.61 11.59
CA ASN A 99 -8.96 3.56 11.64
C ASN A 99 -9.44 2.26 12.28
N MET A 100 -8.84 1.12 11.88
CA MET A 100 -9.15 -0.19 12.45
C MET A 100 -8.91 -0.20 13.97
N MET A 101 -7.77 0.35 14.41
CA MET A 101 -7.47 0.47 15.85
C MET A 101 -8.44 1.42 16.56
N TRP A 102 -8.79 2.55 15.94
CA TRP A 102 -9.74 3.52 16.51
C TRP A 102 -11.16 2.96 16.64
N LYS A 103 -11.52 2.00 15.79
CA LYS A 103 -12.77 1.24 15.85
C LYS A 103 -12.69 0.01 16.75
N ASP A 104 -11.67 -0.06 17.61
CA ASP A 104 -11.43 -1.13 18.59
C ASP A 104 -11.31 -2.54 17.96
N HIS A 105 -10.87 -2.66 16.70
CA HIS A 105 -10.54 -3.96 16.14
C HIS A 105 -9.28 -4.53 16.82
N ALA A 106 -9.37 -5.78 17.26
CA ALA A 106 -8.21 -6.50 17.79
C ALA A 106 -7.12 -6.64 16.72
N GLU A 107 -5.85 -6.60 17.13
CA GLU A 107 -4.70 -6.72 16.21
C GLU A 107 -4.80 -7.95 15.30
N SER A 108 -5.23 -9.11 15.84
CA SER A 108 -5.41 -10.33 15.03
C SER A 108 -6.41 -10.15 13.89
N ALA A 109 -7.48 -9.38 14.08
CA ALA A 109 -8.44 -9.08 13.03
C ALA A 109 -7.86 -8.11 11.99
N ILE A 110 -7.06 -7.13 12.42
CA ILE A 110 -6.35 -6.21 11.52
C ILE A 110 -5.39 -6.99 10.62
N LEU A 111 -4.60 -7.89 11.21
CA LEU A 111 -3.65 -8.69 10.46
C LEU A 111 -4.34 -9.67 9.52
N ALA A 112 -5.44 -10.31 9.94
CA ALA A 112 -6.23 -11.17 9.06
C ALA A 112 -6.80 -10.39 7.86
N ALA A 113 -7.33 -9.19 8.10
CA ALA A 113 -7.83 -8.33 7.02
C ALA A 113 -6.71 -7.86 6.07
N ALA A 114 -5.51 -7.57 6.60
CA ALA A 114 -4.35 -7.20 5.80
C ALA A 114 -3.89 -8.37 4.92
N GLU A 115 -3.82 -9.59 5.46
CA GLU A 115 -3.50 -10.79 4.70
C GLU A 115 -4.49 -11.01 3.55
N SER A 116 -5.80 -11.03 3.82
CA SER A 116 -6.82 -11.18 2.78
C SER A 116 -6.82 -10.05 1.74
N ALA A 117 -6.57 -8.80 2.17
CA ALA A 117 -6.51 -7.67 1.24
C ALA A 117 -5.26 -7.74 0.35
N SER A 118 -4.12 -8.16 0.90
CA SER A 118 -2.88 -8.33 0.14
C SER A 118 -2.94 -9.49 -0.85
N GLU A 119 -3.60 -10.60 -0.48
CA GLU A 119 -3.85 -11.75 -1.35
C GLU A 119 -4.74 -11.34 -2.52
N LEU A 120 -5.89 -10.72 -2.22
CA LEU A 120 -6.76 -10.20 -3.26
C LEU A 120 -6.04 -9.18 -4.15
N ALA A 121 -5.26 -8.27 -3.59
CA ALA A 121 -4.53 -7.28 -4.37
C ALA A 121 -3.52 -7.91 -5.36
N ALA A 122 -2.87 -9.01 -4.98
CA ALA A 122 -1.90 -9.71 -5.82
C ALA A 122 -2.56 -10.56 -6.92
N GLU A 123 -3.79 -11.03 -6.71
CA GLU A 123 -4.51 -11.89 -7.66
C GLU A 123 -5.37 -11.13 -8.68
N ARG A 124 -5.43 -9.80 -8.58
CA ARG A 124 -6.31 -8.97 -9.42
C ARG A 124 -5.82 -8.84 -10.86
N ASP A 125 -6.80 -8.82 -11.77
CA ASP A 125 -6.60 -8.33 -13.14
C ASP A 125 -6.64 -6.79 -13.11
N GLY A 126 -5.47 -6.17 -12.90
CA GLY A 126 -5.35 -4.74 -12.67
C GLY A 126 -4.12 -4.40 -11.83
N THR A 127 -3.43 -3.31 -12.13
CA THR A 127 -2.28 -2.86 -11.32
C THR A 127 -2.80 -2.35 -9.99
N VAL A 128 -2.22 -2.80 -8.88
CA VAL A 128 -2.56 -2.30 -7.55
C VAL A 128 -1.37 -1.58 -6.95
N LEU A 129 -1.52 -0.28 -6.70
CA LEU A 129 -0.51 0.57 -6.08
C LEU A 129 -0.89 0.84 -4.63
N VAL A 130 -0.10 0.34 -3.69
CA VAL A 130 -0.38 0.46 -2.26
C VAL A 130 0.58 1.45 -1.61
N ILE A 131 0.03 2.52 -1.02
CA ILE A 131 0.82 3.52 -0.30
C ILE A 131 0.81 3.19 1.19
N THR A 132 1.98 3.23 1.82
CA THR A 132 2.11 3.15 3.28
C THR A 132 3.32 3.93 3.80
N ASN A 133 3.29 4.29 5.07
CA ASN A 133 4.42 4.90 5.75
C ASN A 133 5.29 3.85 6.45
N GLU A 134 6.59 4.11 6.42
CA GLU A 134 7.53 3.50 7.36
C GLU A 134 7.64 4.40 8.60
N VAL A 135 7.34 3.84 9.77
CA VAL A 135 7.28 4.56 11.07
C VAL A 135 8.18 3.94 12.13
N GLY A 136 8.82 2.81 11.83
CA GLY A 136 9.67 2.02 12.72
C GLY A 136 11.15 2.42 12.72
N LEU A 137 11.58 3.32 11.84
CA LEU A 137 12.98 3.79 11.76
C LEU A 137 13.32 4.90 12.78
N GLY A 138 12.38 5.24 13.67
CA GLY A 138 12.53 6.30 14.67
C GLY A 138 12.75 5.79 16.11
N ILE A 139 12.69 6.71 17.07
CA ILE A 139 12.72 6.39 18.50
C ILE A 139 11.43 5.68 18.89
N HIS A 140 11.52 4.77 19.87
CA HIS A 140 10.39 4.04 20.41
C HIS A 140 9.31 4.99 20.97
N PRO A 141 8.02 4.83 20.61
CA PRO A 141 6.95 5.70 21.12
C PRO A 141 6.80 5.61 22.64
N GLU A 142 6.61 6.77 23.29
CA GLU A 142 6.41 6.86 24.74
C GLU A 142 5.07 6.27 25.20
N SER A 143 4.02 6.42 24.37
CA SER A 143 2.69 5.89 24.64
C SER A 143 2.53 4.44 24.22
N GLU A 144 1.77 3.66 24.98
CA GLU A 144 1.38 2.29 24.62
C GLU A 144 0.66 2.22 23.27
N LEU A 145 -0.32 3.10 23.06
CA LEU A 145 -1.03 3.19 21.79
C LEU A 145 -0.09 3.38 20.59
N GLY A 146 0.88 4.29 20.71
CA GLY A 146 1.88 4.52 19.66
C GLY A 146 2.77 3.31 19.39
N ARG A 147 3.14 2.54 20.42
CA ARG A 147 3.91 1.29 20.27
C ARG A 147 3.09 0.25 19.52
N THR A 148 1.87 0.01 19.97
CA THR A 148 0.95 -0.95 19.34
C THR A 148 0.70 -0.57 17.88
N TYR A 149 0.41 0.72 17.60
CA TYR A 149 0.22 1.20 16.24
C TYR A 149 1.43 0.95 15.34
N ARG A 150 2.64 1.31 15.80
CA ARG A 150 3.88 1.10 15.04
C ARG A 150 4.07 -0.39 14.72
N ASP A 151 3.91 -1.26 15.72
CA ASP A 151 4.16 -2.69 15.58
C ASP A 151 3.10 -3.35 14.68
N THR A 152 1.82 -3.00 14.84
CA THR A 152 0.74 -3.47 13.97
C THR A 152 0.93 -2.98 12.53
N LEU A 153 1.22 -1.69 12.30
CA LEU A 153 1.46 -1.16 10.96
C LEU A 153 2.68 -1.84 10.30
N GLY A 154 3.74 -2.12 11.07
CA GLY A 154 4.90 -2.87 10.58
C GLY A 154 4.52 -4.25 10.05
N ARG A 155 3.65 -4.98 10.77
CA ARG A 155 3.15 -6.29 10.35
C ARG A 155 2.19 -6.22 9.15
N VAL A 156 1.34 -5.19 9.10
CA VAL A 156 0.48 -4.89 7.94
C VAL A 156 1.34 -4.61 6.70
N ASN A 157 2.39 -3.79 6.83
CA ASN A 157 3.32 -3.50 5.74
C ASN A 157 4.00 -4.77 5.23
N GLN A 158 4.40 -5.69 6.13
CA GLN A 158 4.99 -6.97 5.75
C GLN A 158 4.01 -7.86 4.99
N ALA A 159 2.72 -7.91 5.38
CA ALA A 159 1.70 -8.71 4.68
C ALA A 159 1.56 -8.31 3.20
N PHE A 160 1.54 -7.01 2.93
CA PHE A 160 1.52 -6.48 1.56
C PHE A 160 2.86 -6.66 0.84
N ALA A 161 3.98 -6.35 1.48
CA ALA A 161 5.30 -6.44 0.86
C ALA A 161 5.65 -7.88 0.42
N ARG A 162 5.28 -8.90 1.21
CA ARG A 162 5.50 -10.32 0.88
C ARG A 162 4.80 -10.79 -0.39
N ARG A 163 3.72 -10.13 -0.79
CA ARG A 163 2.93 -10.48 -1.98
C ARG A 163 3.14 -9.53 -3.14
N ALA A 164 3.90 -8.45 -2.92
CA ALA A 164 4.11 -7.44 -3.94
C ALA A 164 5.19 -7.89 -4.92
N ASP A 165 4.92 -7.72 -6.21
CA ASP A 165 5.92 -7.90 -7.27
C ASP A 165 7.10 -6.92 -7.12
N ALA A 166 6.82 -5.76 -6.52
CA ALA A 166 7.85 -4.79 -6.14
C ALA A 166 7.47 -4.00 -4.89
N THR A 167 8.42 -3.88 -3.97
CA THR A 167 8.36 -2.92 -2.85
C THR A 167 9.40 -1.83 -3.04
N LEU A 168 8.96 -0.57 -3.10
CA LEU A 168 9.82 0.60 -3.30
C LEU A 168 9.85 1.48 -2.04
N LEU A 169 11.02 1.58 -1.43
CA LEU A 169 11.28 2.57 -0.39
C LEU A 169 11.52 3.94 -1.02
N MET A 170 10.60 4.87 -0.75
CA MET A 170 10.61 6.23 -1.24
C MET A 170 11.28 7.16 -0.21
N VAL A 171 12.32 7.88 -0.63
CA VAL A 171 13.05 8.88 0.16
C VAL A 171 13.34 10.09 -0.72
N ALA A 172 12.89 11.28 -0.30
CA ALA A 172 13.12 12.54 -1.02
C ALA A 172 12.78 12.49 -2.53
N GLY A 173 11.70 11.80 -2.90
CA GLY A 173 11.25 11.63 -4.29
C GLY A 173 12.07 10.61 -5.10
N ARG A 174 12.96 9.84 -4.47
CA ARG A 174 13.72 8.75 -5.08
C ARG A 174 13.27 7.41 -4.53
N ALA A 175 13.40 6.37 -5.34
CA ALA A 175 13.02 5.00 -5.00
C ALA A 175 14.26 4.12 -4.83
N LEU A 176 14.25 3.30 -3.78
CA LEU A 176 15.10 2.13 -3.64
C LEU A 176 14.20 0.89 -3.69
N ARG A 177 14.47 -0.05 -4.60
CA ARG A 177 13.78 -1.34 -4.59
C ARG A 177 14.27 -2.15 -3.41
N LEU A 178 13.34 -2.63 -2.58
CA LEU A 178 13.63 -3.59 -1.52
C LEU A 178 13.60 -4.99 -2.12
N SER A 179 14.65 -5.76 -1.88
CA SER A 179 14.71 -7.17 -2.25
C SER A 179 14.09 -8.03 -1.16
N ASP A 180 13.59 -9.19 -1.55
CA ASP A 180 13.25 -10.24 -0.58
C ASP A 180 14.55 -10.69 0.13
N PRO A 181 14.57 -10.74 1.48
CA PRO A 181 15.70 -11.30 2.20
C PRO A 181 16.11 -12.70 1.73
N ASP A 182 15.16 -13.56 1.36
CA ASP A 182 15.45 -14.94 0.95
C ASP A 182 16.15 -14.97 -0.42
N GLU A 183 15.69 -14.15 -1.38
CA GLU A 183 16.38 -13.95 -2.67
C GLU A 183 17.82 -13.45 -2.47
N LEU A 184 18.02 -12.51 -1.54
CA LEU A 184 19.36 -12.00 -1.21
C LEU A 184 20.25 -13.06 -0.58
N LEU A 185 19.69 -13.96 0.24
CA LEU A 185 20.45 -15.02 0.90
C LEU A 185 20.83 -16.14 -0.08
N GLU A 186 19.93 -16.48 -1.02
CA GLU A 186 20.22 -17.38 -2.13
C GLU A 186 21.38 -16.89 -2.99
N ASP A 187 21.39 -15.59 -3.35
CA ASP A 187 22.47 -14.94 -4.09
C ASP A 187 23.82 -14.99 -3.35
N LEU A 188 23.78 -15.02 -2.01
CA LEU A 188 24.96 -15.10 -1.16
C LEU A 188 25.47 -16.53 -0.94
N GLN A 189 24.81 -17.55 -1.52
CA GLN A 189 25.13 -18.97 -1.34
C GLN A 189 25.21 -19.38 0.14
N LEU A 190 24.44 -18.72 1.00
CA LEU A 190 24.34 -19.10 2.39
C LEU A 190 23.38 -20.28 2.47
N ASP A 191 23.90 -21.49 2.68
CA ASP A 191 23.11 -22.68 3.04
C ASP A 191 22.48 -22.42 4.42
N VAL A 192 21.35 -21.70 4.44
CA VAL A 192 20.50 -21.56 5.60
C VAL A 192 19.39 -22.60 5.51
N ASP A 193 19.71 -23.82 5.93
CA ASP A 193 18.70 -24.76 6.43
C ASP A 193 18.05 -24.10 7.67
N LEU A 194 17.04 -23.25 7.43
CA LEU A 194 16.23 -22.68 8.50
C LEU A 194 15.34 -23.82 9.06
N PRO A 195 15.38 -24.07 10.37
CA PRO A 195 14.57 -25.12 11.01
C PRO A 195 13.07 -24.84 10.98
#